data_AF-A0A0H1R5L0-F1
#
_entry.id   AF-A0A0H1R5L0-F1
#
_cell.length_a   1.000
_cell.length_b   1.000
_cell.length_c   1.000
_cell.angle_alpha   90.00
_cell.angle_beta   90.00
_cell.angle_gamma   90.00
#
_symmetry.space_group_name_H-M   'P 1'
#
loop_
_entity.id
_entity.type
_entity.pdbx_description
1 polymer ?
#
loop_
_entity_poly.entity_id
_entity_poly.type
_entity_poly.pdbx_seq_one_letter_code
_entity_poly.pdbx_strand_id
1 'polypeptide(L)'
;MKTDGIRACQSCGMPMSAKEQFGTEADGAPSKDYCTYCYRDGAFTNPGITIDEMAKIGGGMMSQMYAIPPERAEGFAKEQLSCLKRWAGREIPLCESCGMPLARDEDAGTEADGSRSTRYCTYCYRDGGFTEPDLTREQAVERYAPMMAANLGMPVEKAGEMVARYLSTLPRWRE
;
A
#
# COMPACT_ATOMS: atom_id res chain seq x y z
N MET A 1 -8.89 21.00 -12.69
CA MET A 1 -8.09 19.77 -12.89
C MET A 1 -8.12 19.02 -11.57
N LYS A 2 -8.81 17.88 -11.49
CA LYS A 2 -8.75 17.05 -10.28
C LYS A 2 -7.31 16.56 -10.21
N THR A 3 -6.63 16.83 -9.10
CA THR A 3 -5.34 16.21 -8.78
C THR A 3 -5.60 14.71 -8.71
N ASP A 4 -5.33 14.00 -9.81
CA ASP A 4 -5.32 12.54 -9.80
C ASP A 4 -4.26 12.14 -8.77
N GLY A 5 -4.76 11.68 -7.61
CA GLY A 5 -3.92 11.37 -6.46
C GLY A 5 -2.89 10.29 -6.78
N ILE A 6 -1.83 10.24 -5.97
CA ILE A 6 -0.81 9.20 -6.04
C ILE A 6 -1.47 7.82 -6.04
N ARG A 7 -1.21 7.00 -7.07
CA ARG A 7 -1.68 5.61 -7.17
C ARG A 7 -0.52 4.65 -7.13
N ALA A 8 -0.66 3.55 -6.40
CA ALA A 8 0.32 2.47 -6.43
C ALA A 8 0.09 1.56 -7.65
N CYS A 9 1.18 1.23 -8.37
CA CYS A 9 1.17 0.25 -9.43
C CYS A 9 0.70 -1.11 -8.88
N GLN A 10 -0.36 -1.66 -9.46
CA GLN A 10 -0.99 -2.91 -9.06
C GLN A 10 -0.22 -4.18 -9.50
N SER A 11 1.05 -4.01 -9.87
CA SER A 11 1.99 -5.10 -10.16
C SER A 11 3.22 -5.05 -9.24
N CYS A 12 3.85 -3.88 -9.09
CA CYS A 12 5.09 -3.75 -8.30
C CYS A 12 4.97 -2.86 -7.04
N GLY A 13 3.81 -2.26 -6.78
CA GLY A 13 3.57 -1.38 -5.64
C GLY A 13 4.18 0.03 -5.78
N MET A 14 4.90 0.32 -6.87
CA MET A 14 5.55 1.61 -7.08
C MET A 14 4.51 2.75 -7.14
N PRO A 15 4.70 3.85 -6.37
CA PRO A 15 3.80 5.01 -6.44
C PRO A 15 3.95 5.73 -7.79
N MET A 16 2.82 6.16 -8.34
CA MET A 16 2.68 6.86 -9.61
C MET A 16 1.91 8.15 -9.39
N SER A 17 2.47 9.27 -9.84
CA SER A 17 1.90 10.61 -9.72
C SER A 17 2.04 11.44 -11.01
N ALA A 18 3.07 11.17 -11.82
CA ALA A 18 3.28 11.83 -13.11
C ALA A 18 2.80 10.95 -14.25
N LYS A 19 2.25 11.55 -15.32
CA LYS A 19 1.66 10.83 -16.47
C LYS A 19 2.63 9.82 -17.08
N GLU A 20 3.92 10.16 -17.12
CA GLU A 20 4.99 9.35 -17.71
C GLU A 20 5.31 8.09 -16.90
N GLN A 21 4.85 8.03 -15.64
CA GLN A 21 5.04 6.88 -14.77
C GLN A 21 3.99 5.80 -15.03
N PHE A 22 2.87 6.13 -15.65
CA PHE A 22 1.81 5.18 -16.00
C PHE A 22 2.18 4.41 -17.27
N GLY A 23 1.81 3.13 -17.30
CA GLY A 23 1.95 2.27 -18.47
C GLY A 23 1.02 2.69 -19.61
N THR A 24 1.00 1.91 -20.69
CA THR A 24 0.11 2.15 -21.84
C THR A 24 -0.79 0.96 -22.12
N GLU A 25 -2.06 1.22 -22.37
CA GLU A 25 -3.02 0.27 -22.94
C GLU A 25 -2.72 0.05 -24.43
N ALA A 26 -3.36 -0.95 -25.06
CA ALA A 26 -3.11 -1.31 -26.46
C ALA A 26 -3.45 -0.17 -27.46
N ASP A 27 -4.34 0.75 -27.08
CA ASP A 27 -4.70 1.94 -27.84
C ASP A 27 -3.78 3.16 -27.56
N GLY A 28 -2.77 2.98 -26.71
CA GLY A 28 -1.83 4.02 -26.29
C GLY A 28 -2.35 4.91 -25.14
N ALA A 29 -3.55 4.68 -24.62
CA ALA A 29 -4.04 5.40 -23.45
C ALA A 29 -3.20 5.06 -22.19
N PRO A 30 -2.99 5.99 -21.23
CA PRO A 30 -2.31 5.67 -19.99
C PRO A 30 -3.07 4.61 -19.18
N SER A 31 -2.34 3.62 -18.68
CA SER A 31 -2.91 2.60 -17.81
C SER A 31 -3.32 3.20 -16.47
N LYS A 32 -4.47 2.77 -15.94
CA LYS A 32 -4.96 3.23 -14.63
C LYS A 32 -4.32 2.51 -13.45
N ASP A 33 -3.79 1.31 -13.71
CA ASP A 33 -3.42 0.33 -12.69
C ASP A 33 -1.91 0.08 -12.65
N TYR A 34 -1.22 0.21 -13.78
CA TYR A 34 0.16 -0.26 -13.92
C TYR A 34 1.12 0.84 -14.33
N CYS A 35 2.38 0.74 -13.88
CA CYS A 35 3.43 1.67 -14.25
C CYS A 35 4.10 1.29 -15.58
N THR A 36 4.80 2.25 -16.17
CA THR A 36 5.53 2.11 -17.45
C THR A 36 6.57 1.00 -17.46
N TYR A 37 7.13 0.64 -16.30
CA TYR A 37 8.08 -0.47 -16.19
C TYR A 37 7.41 -1.83 -16.19
N CYS A 38 6.16 -1.92 -15.70
CA CYS A 38 5.44 -3.19 -15.58
C CYS A 38 4.56 -3.48 -16.80
N TYR A 39 4.00 -2.47 -17.46
CA TYR A 39 2.98 -2.66 -18.47
C TYR A 39 3.10 -1.61 -19.59
N ARG A 40 3.20 -2.07 -20.84
CA ARG A 40 3.28 -1.24 -22.04
C ARG A 40 2.54 -1.90 -23.19
N ASP A 41 1.88 -1.07 -23.98
CA ASP A 41 1.18 -1.43 -25.22
C ASP A 41 0.18 -2.57 -25.01
N GLY A 42 -0.54 -2.53 -23.88
CA GLY A 42 -1.55 -3.53 -23.53
C GLY A 42 -0.99 -4.85 -22.96
N ALA A 43 0.31 -4.92 -22.65
CA ALA A 43 0.93 -6.15 -22.17
C ALA A 43 1.93 -5.92 -21.02
N PHE A 44 2.07 -6.92 -20.14
CA PHE A 44 3.14 -6.91 -19.14
C PHE A 44 4.50 -7.04 -19.82
N THR A 45 5.45 -6.20 -19.41
CA THR A 45 6.83 -6.20 -19.95
C THR A 45 7.62 -7.45 -19.56
N ASN A 46 7.26 -8.06 -18.43
CA ASN A 46 7.76 -9.35 -17.99
C ASN A 46 6.59 -10.21 -17.49
N PRO A 47 5.90 -10.95 -18.37
CA PRO A 47 4.73 -11.75 -18.00
C PRO A 47 5.11 -12.97 -17.16
N GLY A 48 6.35 -13.49 -17.29
CA GLY A 48 6.82 -14.69 -16.60
C GLY A 48 7.37 -14.47 -15.20
N ILE A 49 7.57 -13.21 -14.77
CA ILE A 49 8.09 -12.92 -13.42
C ILE A 49 7.14 -13.45 -12.35
N THR A 50 7.71 -14.16 -11.39
CA THR A 50 7.03 -14.66 -10.21
C THR A 50 6.89 -13.56 -9.14
N ILE A 51 5.99 -13.76 -8.18
CA ILE A 51 5.87 -12.85 -7.05
C ILE A 51 7.15 -12.83 -6.21
N ASP A 52 7.86 -13.96 -6.10
CA ASP A 52 9.11 -14.07 -5.36
C ASP A 52 10.24 -13.26 -6.01
N GLU A 53 10.36 -13.31 -7.34
CA GLU A 53 11.31 -12.49 -8.07
C GLU A 53 10.97 -10.98 -7.96
N MET A 54 9.69 -10.62 -8.03
CA MET A 54 9.27 -9.24 -7.82
C MET A 54 9.52 -8.76 -6.38
N ALA A 55 9.28 -9.62 -5.39
CA ALA A 55 9.55 -9.35 -3.98
C ALA A 55 11.04 -9.15 -3.72
N LYS A 56 11.90 -9.92 -4.38
CA LYS A 56 13.36 -9.72 -4.34
C LYS A 56 13.77 -8.35 -4.88
N ILE A 57 13.19 -7.92 -5.99
CA ILE A 57 13.46 -6.60 -6.58
C ILE A 57 13.00 -5.49 -5.62
N GLY A 58 11.76 -5.53 -5.15
CA GLY A 58 11.19 -4.52 -4.25
C GLY A 58 11.86 -4.50 -2.88
N GLY A 59 12.10 -5.68 -2.31
CA GLY A 59 12.78 -5.88 -1.04
C GLY A 59 14.22 -5.38 -1.06
N GLY A 60 14.96 -5.60 -2.15
CA GLY A 60 16.30 -5.03 -2.33
C GLY A 60 16.32 -3.50 -2.26
N MET A 61 15.37 -2.83 -2.93
CA MET A 61 15.24 -1.36 -2.87
C MET A 61 14.87 -0.88 -1.46
N MET A 62 13.91 -1.57 -0.81
CA MET A 62 13.49 -1.25 0.55
C MET A 62 14.61 -1.43 1.58
N SER A 63 15.36 -2.53 1.48
CA SER A 63 16.50 -2.84 2.34
C SER A 63 17.52 -1.71 2.30
N GLN A 64 17.89 -1.24 1.11
CA GLN A 64 18.83 -0.13 0.94
C GLN A 64 18.29 1.19 1.50
N MET A 65 17.02 1.51 1.22
CA MET A 65 16.43 2.81 1.60
C MET A 65 16.20 2.93 3.11
N TYR A 66 15.77 1.85 3.74
CA TYR A 66 15.26 1.85 5.12
C TYR A 66 16.15 1.06 6.09
N ALA A 67 17.29 0.55 5.63
CA ALA A 67 18.19 -0.29 6.42
C ALA A 67 17.48 -1.53 7.02
N ILE A 68 16.54 -2.10 6.28
CA ILE A 68 15.84 -3.35 6.63
C ILE A 68 16.76 -4.53 6.21
N PRO A 69 16.96 -5.56 7.05
CA PRO A 69 17.66 -6.78 6.65
C PRO A 69 17.04 -7.38 5.37
N PRO A 70 17.83 -7.77 4.36
CA PRO A 70 17.32 -8.17 3.04
C PRO A 70 16.19 -9.21 3.10
N GLU A 71 16.37 -10.29 3.85
CA GLU A 71 15.36 -11.35 4.00
C GLU A 71 14.01 -10.82 4.55
N ARG A 72 14.07 -9.88 5.51
CA ARG A 72 12.86 -9.26 6.07
C ARG A 72 12.22 -8.28 5.09
N ALA A 73 13.04 -7.57 4.31
CA ALA A 73 12.55 -6.66 3.28
C ALA A 73 11.88 -7.42 2.14
N GLU A 74 12.44 -8.56 1.72
CA GLU A 74 11.85 -9.44 0.72
C GLU A 74 10.52 -10.04 1.21
N GLY A 75 10.47 -10.55 2.45
CA GLY A 75 9.24 -11.04 3.06
C GLY A 75 8.15 -9.97 3.12
N PHE A 76 8.48 -8.77 3.60
CA PHE A 76 7.56 -7.65 3.65
C PHE A 76 7.09 -7.21 2.25
N ALA A 77 8.01 -7.13 1.28
CA ALA A 77 7.65 -6.82 -0.10
C ALA A 77 6.69 -7.87 -0.68
N LYS A 78 6.92 -9.16 -0.41
CA LYS A 78 6.04 -10.24 -0.85
C LYS A 78 4.63 -10.12 -0.25
N GLU A 79 4.52 -9.81 1.04
CA GLU A 79 3.23 -9.55 1.70
C GLU A 79 2.49 -8.39 1.04
N GLN A 80 3.16 -7.27 0.81
CA GLN A 80 2.56 -6.11 0.13
C GLN A 80 2.14 -6.43 -1.32
N LEU A 81 2.99 -7.15 -2.06
CA LEU A 81 2.70 -7.57 -3.44
C LEU A 81 1.50 -8.51 -3.48
N SER A 82 1.34 -9.41 -2.50
CA SER A 82 0.26 -10.40 -2.49
C SER A 82 -1.15 -9.79 -2.56
N CYS A 83 -1.29 -8.52 -2.13
CA CYS A 83 -2.56 -7.80 -2.15
C CYS A 83 -2.79 -6.98 -3.43
N LEU A 84 -1.82 -6.90 -4.35
CA LEU A 84 -1.98 -6.14 -5.59
C LEU A 84 -2.72 -6.95 -6.66
N LYS A 85 -3.48 -6.26 -7.51
CA LYS A 85 -4.36 -6.86 -8.53
C LYS A 85 -3.70 -7.96 -9.38
N ARG A 86 -2.44 -7.76 -9.80
CA ARG A 86 -1.71 -8.75 -10.61
C ARG A 86 -1.59 -10.12 -9.90
N TRP A 87 -1.40 -10.10 -8.59
CA TRP A 87 -1.10 -11.29 -7.80
C TRP A 87 -2.34 -11.84 -7.08
N ALA A 88 -3.20 -10.95 -6.59
CA ALA A 88 -4.47 -11.31 -5.95
C ALA A 88 -5.57 -11.73 -6.95
N GLY A 89 -5.44 -11.37 -8.22
CA GLY A 89 -6.46 -11.59 -9.25
C GLY A 89 -7.67 -10.66 -9.15
N ARG A 90 -7.69 -9.76 -8.15
CA ARG A 90 -8.73 -8.75 -7.95
C ARG A 90 -8.15 -7.53 -7.24
N GLU A 91 -8.87 -6.42 -7.30
CA GLU A 91 -8.54 -5.25 -6.50
C GLU A 91 -8.91 -5.48 -5.03
N ILE A 92 -7.99 -5.18 -4.12
CA ILE A 92 -8.18 -5.27 -2.68
C ILE A 92 -8.15 -3.84 -2.12
N PRO A 93 -9.27 -3.34 -1.58
CA PRO A 93 -9.29 -2.03 -0.93
C PRO A 93 -8.33 -2.00 0.26
N LEU A 94 -7.73 -0.84 0.50
CA LEU A 94 -6.91 -0.60 1.69
C LEU A 94 -7.71 0.24 2.68
N CYS A 95 -7.56 -0.05 3.96
CA CYS A 95 -8.14 0.79 5.00
C CYS A 95 -7.61 2.22 4.87
N GLU A 96 -8.51 3.18 4.72
CA GLU A 96 -8.18 4.60 4.54
C GLU A 96 -7.61 5.28 5.80
N SER A 97 -7.47 4.53 6.90
CA SER A 97 -6.88 4.96 8.17
C SER A 97 -5.49 4.35 8.40
N CYS A 98 -5.33 3.04 8.30
CA CYS A 98 -4.05 2.38 8.60
C CYS A 98 -3.40 1.70 7.39
N GLY A 99 -4.08 1.66 6.24
CA GLY A 99 -3.58 1.00 5.03
C GLY A 99 -3.69 -0.52 5.03
N MET A 100 -4.27 -1.11 6.08
CA MET A 100 -4.49 -2.56 6.16
C MET A 100 -5.36 -3.05 5.00
N PRO A 101 -4.95 -4.10 4.27
CA PRO A 101 -5.77 -4.67 3.21
C PRO A 101 -7.10 -5.21 3.74
N LEU A 102 -8.20 -4.86 3.06
CA LEU A 102 -9.53 -5.41 3.31
C LEU A 102 -9.74 -6.64 2.44
N ALA A 103 -8.90 -7.66 2.67
CA ALA A 103 -8.86 -8.85 1.83
C ALA A 103 -10.07 -9.76 2.09
N ARG A 104 -10.58 -9.80 3.32
CA ARG A 104 -11.74 -10.60 3.71
C ARG A 104 -12.78 -9.75 4.43
N ASP A 105 -14.01 -10.23 4.49
CA ASP A 105 -15.10 -9.53 5.15
C ASP A 105 -14.85 -9.31 6.65
N GLU A 106 -14.09 -10.19 7.30
CA GLU A 106 -13.73 -10.03 8.72
C GLU A 106 -12.71 -8.91 8.96
N ASP A 107 -11.96 -8.52 7.93
CA ASP A 107 -10.98 -7.44 8.03
C ASP A 107 -11.68 -6.07 8.04
N ALA A 108 -12.91 -5.99 7.51
CA ALA A 108 -13.73 -4.79 7.42
C ALA A 108 -14.41 -4.42 8.75
N GLY A 109 -14.40 -3.13 9.05
CA GLY A 109 -15.15 -2.54 10.17
C GLY A 109 -16.66 -2.55 9.95
N THR A 110 -17.39 -1.90 10.85
CA THR A 110 -18.86 -1.83 10.81
C THR A 110 -19.36 -0.38 10.70
N GLU A 111 -20.35 -0.18 9.84
CA GLU A 111 -21.14 1.04 9.74
C GLU A 111 -22.16 1.11 10.89
N ALA A 112 -22.80 2.27 11.09
CA ALA A 112 -23.78 2.46 12.17
C ALA A 112 -25.01 1.54 12.07
N ASP A 113 -25.34 1.08 10.85
CA ASP A 113 -26.43 0.13 10.58
C ASP A 113 -25.99 -1.34 10.73
N GLY A 114 -24.74 -1.58 11.13
CA GLY A 114 -24.16 -2.91 11.28
C GLY A 114 -23.64 -3.54 9.98
N SER A 115 -23.78 -2.87 8.83
CA SER A 115 -23.18 -3.33 7.57
C SER A 115 -21.65 -3.22 7.59
N ARG A 116 -20.96 -3.93 6.69
CA ARG A 116 -19.50 -3.90 6.60
C ARG A 116 -19.03 -2.61 5.93
N SER A 117 -18.05 -1.96 6.53
CA SER A 117 -17.41 -0.78 5.96
C SER A 117 -16.56 -1.16 4.76
N THR A 118 -16.70 -0.44 3.65
CA THR A 118 -15.89 -0.64 2.43
C THR A 118 -14.58 0.15 2.44
N ARG A 119 -14.32 0.95 3.50
CA ARG A 119 -13.24 1.95 3.55
C ARG A 119 -12.29 1.75 4.72
N TYR A 120 -12.77 1.16 5.80
CA TYR A 120 -12.06 1.05 7.06
C TYR A 120 -12.07 -0.38 7.60
N CYS A 121 -10.97 -0.75 8.26
CA CYS A 121 -10.83 -2.05 8.89
C CYS A 121 -11.47 -2.11 10.28
N THR A 122 -11.65 -3.33 10.79
CA THR A 122 -12.23 -3.62 12.10
C THR A 122 -11.47 -3.01 13.28
N TYR A 123 -10.19 -2.69 13.12
CA TYR A 123 -9.39 -2.09 14.19
C TYR A 123 -9.55 -0.57 14.24
N CYS A 124 -9.74 0.07 13.09
CA CYS A 124 -9.84 1.53 13.01
C CYS A 124 -11.27 2.04 13.13
N TYR A 125 -12.29 1.28 12.71
CA TYR A 125 -13.66 1.77 12.60
C TYR A 125 -14.67 0.70 13.01
N ARG A 126 -15.57 1.05 13.93
CA ARG A 126 -16.63 0.18 14.44
C ARG A 126 -17.88 1.00 14.76
N ASP A 127 -19.03 0.42 14.44
CA ASP A 127 -20.36 0.92 14.75
C ASP A 127 -20.57 2.37 14.27
N GLY A 128 -20.05 2.68 13.09
CA GLY A 128 -20.18 4.00 12.47
C GLY A 128 -19.17 5.05 12.98
N GLY A 129 -18.20 4.68 13.81
CA GLY A 129 -17.21 5.60 14.37
C GLY A 129 -15.78 5.08 14.36
N PHE A 130 -14.81 6.00 14.33
CA PHE A 130 -13.41 5.64 14.58
C PHE A 130 -13.25 5.18 16.02
N THR A 131 -12.47 4.11 16.23
CA THR A 131 -12.16 3.57 17.56
C THR A 131 -11.32 4.53 18.41
N GLU A 132 -10.55 5.39 17.75
CA GLU A 132 -9.74 6.45 18.36
C GLU A 132 -9.94 7.75 17.56
N PRO A 133 -11.02 8.52 17.80
CA PRO A 133 -11.36 9.68 16.98
C PRO A 133 -10.39 10.85 17.14
N ASP A 134 -9.79 11.01 18.33
CA ASP A 134 -8.87 12.11 18.64
C ASP A 134 -7.40 11.80 18.31
N LEU A 135 -7.11 10.60 17.78
CA LEU A 135 -5.76 10.19 17.41
C LEU A 135 -5.26 11.08 16.26
N THR A 136 -4.16 11.79 16.48
CA THR A 136 -3.49 12.59 15.46
C THR A 136 -2.55 11.76 14.60
N ARG A 137 -2.15 12.27 13.43
CA ARG A 137 -1.17 11.59 12.56
C ARG A 137 0.16 11.39 13.28
N GLU A 138 0.61 12.40 14.00
CA GLU A 138 1.87 12.40 14.76
C GLU A 138 1.83 11.30 15.83
N GLN A 139 0.74 11.21 16.60
CA GLN A 139 0.53 10.15 17.58
C GLN A 139 0.46 8.76 16.93
N ALA A 140 -0.16 8.64 15.75
CA ALA A 140 -0.18 7.39 15.00
C ALA A 140 1.23 6.97 14.55
N VAL A 141 2.08 7.90 14.11
CA VAL A 141 3.49 7.62 13.78
C VAL A 141 4.25 7.13 15.01
N GLU A 142 4.12 7.83 16.14
CA GLU A 142 4.77 7.46 17.41
C GLU A 142 4.38 6.05 17.87
N ARG A 143 3.13 5.64 17.62
CA ARG A 143 2.65 4.31 17.98
C ARG A 143 3.10 3.22 17.01
N TYR A 144 3.04 3.47 15.70
CA TYR A 144 3.28 2.45 14.67
C TYR A 144 4.75 2.25 14.35
N ALA A 145 5.58 3.29 14.45
CA ALA A 145 7.00 3.21 14.12
C ALA A 145 7.76 2.15 14.96
N PRO A 146 7.59 2.05 16.29
CA PRO A 146 8.26 1.00 17.08
C PRO A 146 7.82 -0.41 16.69
N MET A 147 6.54 -0.62 16.38
CA MET A 147 6.03 -1.93 15.95
C MET A 147 6.61 -2.33 14.59
N MET A 148 6.66 -1.40 13.63
CA MET A 148 7.25 -1.62 12.32
C MET A 148 8.77 -1.85 12.43
N ALA A 149 9.48 -1.08 13.26
CA ALA A 149 10.90 -1.24 13.52
C ALA A 149 11.22 -2.64 14.07
N ALA A 150 10.44 -3.10 15.07
CA ALA A 150 10.60 -4.42 15.65
C ALA A 150 10.32 -5.54 14.63
N ASN A 151 9.22 -5.43 13.87
CA ASN A 151 8.82 -6.43 12.88
C ASN A 151 9.85 -6.55 11.74
N LEU A 152 10.27 -5.41 11.19
CA LEU A 152 11.18 -5.35 10.05
C LEU A 152 12.66 -5.39 10.45
N GLY A 153 13.00 -5.19 11.71
CA GLY A 153 14.40 -5.15 12.17
C GLY A 153 15.17 -3.93 11.66
N MET A 154 14.48 -2.80 11.53
CA MET A 154 15.05 -1.54 11.05
C MET A 154 15.15 -0.50 12.17
N PRO A 155 15.97 0.57 12.03
CA PRO A 155 16.02 1.66 13.00
C PRO A 155 14.65 2.33 13.17
N VAL A 156 14.31 2.70 14.41
CA VAL A 156 12.99 3.30 14.74
C VAL A 156 12.80 4.64 14.04
N GLU A 157 13.88 5.39 13.84
CA GLU A 157 13.87 6.66 13.12
C GLU A 157 13.46 6.44 11.66
N LYS A 158 14.03 5.41 11.02
CA LYS A 158 13.67 5.02 9.65
C LYS A 158 12.25 4.49 9.55
N ALA A 159 11.77 3.78 10.59
CA ALA A 159 10.38 3.33 10.63
C ALA A 159 9.44 4.53 10.78
N GLY A 160 9.81 5.53 11.57
CA GLY A 160 9.10 6.81 11.68
C GLY A 160 8.98 7.52 10.33
N GLU A 161 10.07 7.65 9.59
CA GLU A 161 10.07 8.21 8.22
C GLU A 161 9.11 7.44 7.29
N MET A 162 9.20 6.10 7.31
CA MET A 162 8.39 5.22 6.45
C MET A 162 6.89 5.34 6.78
N VAL A 163 6.53 5.23 8.06
CA VAL A 163 5.15 5.34 8.55
C VAL A 163 4.60 6.73 8.27
N ALA A 164 5.32 7.80 8.62
CA ALA A 164 4.86 9.18 8.40
C ALA A 164 4.57 9.45 6.92
N ARG A 165 5.46 8.98 6.03
CA ARG A 165 5.26 9.09 4.58
C ARG A 165 4.03 8.32 4.13
N TYR A 166 3.83 7.09 4.62
CA TYR A 166 2.69 6.27 4.24
C TYR A 166 1.37 6.84 4.75
N LEU A 167 1.27 7.23 6.02
CA LEU A 167 0.06 7.82 6.59
C LEU A 167 -0.36 9.09 5.85
N SER A 168 0.60 9.93 5.43
CA SER A 168 0.32 11.13 4.63
C SER A 168 -0.37 10.84 3.29
N THR A 169 -0.32 9.58 2.81
CA THR A 169 -1.04 9.16 1.61
C THR A 169 -2.47 8.70 1.89
N LEU A 170 -2.85 8.38 3.13
CA LEU A 170 -4.15 7.80 3.45
C LEU A 170 -5.20 8.88 3.75
N PRO A 171 -6.44 8.74 3.26
CA PRO A 171 -7.47 9.78 3.39
C PRO A 171 -7.73 10.31 4.79
N ARG A 172 -7.63 9.48 5.85
CA ARG A 172 -7.84 9.93 7.24
C ARG A 172 -6.87 11.04 7.66
N TRP A 173 -5.66 11.05 7.11
CA TRP A 173 -4.57 11.92 7.55
C TRP A 173 -4.18 12.99 6.53
N ARG A 174 -4.92 13.09 5.43
CA ARG A 174 -4.74 14.18 4.48
C ARG A 174 -5.42 15.43 5.05
N GLU A 175 -4.65 16.50 5.17
CA GLU A 175 -5.17 17.86 5.41
C GLU A 175 -5.86 18.40 4.16
#